data_AF-A0A6C0JRK0-F1
#
_entry.id   AF-A0A6C0JRK0-F1
#
_cell.length_a   1.000
_cell.length_b   1.000
_cell.length_c   1.000
_cell.angle_alpha   90.00
_cell.angle_beta   90.00
_cell.angle_gamma   90.00
#
_symmetry.space_group_name_H-M   'P 1'
#
loop_
_entity.id
_entity.type
_entity.pdbx_description
1 polymer ?
#
loop_
_entity_poly.entity_id
_entity_poly.type
_entity_poly.pdbx_seq_one_letter_code
_entity_poly.pdbx_strand_id
1 'polypeptide(L)'
;MLSPTIVEFLGTALLIGAVSFTGVPVLIVAALAIAIGLGGKISGGHFNPAVTGWALLSGKIGQAKAVSYILAQIAAAVFIWVTGSIVKV
;
A
#
# COMPACT_ATOMS: atom_id res chain seq x y z
N MET A 1 4.79 -17.52 -6.57
CA MET A 1 4.33 -16.16 -6.94
C MET A 1 3.87 -15.47 -5.67
N LEU A 2 4.18 -14.18 -5.45
CA LEU A 2 3.71 -13.43 -4.28
C LEU A 2 2.18 -13.30 -4.33
N SER A 3 1.51 -13.41 -3.18
CA SER A 3 0.06 -13.22 -3.15
C SER A 3 -0.28 -11.74 -3.39
N PRO A 4 -1.40 -11.43 -4.08
CA PRO A 4 -1.79 -10.04 -4.33
C PRO A 4 -1.94 -9.21 -3.05
N THR A 5 -2.38 -9.84 -1.95
CA THR A 5 -2.52 -9.20 -0.63
C THR A 5 -1.18 -8.84 0.00
N ILE A 6 -0.15 -9.70 -0.13
CA ILE A 6 1.20 -9.38 0.34
C ILE A 6 1.78 -8.20 -0.46
N VAL A 7 1.53 -8.16 -1.77
CA VAL A 7 1.97 -7.05 -2.61
C VAL A 7 1.33 -5.74 -2.15
N GLU A 8 0.03 -5.73 -1.85
CA GLU A 8 -0.66 -4.55 -1.30
C GLU A 8 -0.08 -4.09 0.04
N PHE A 9 0.25 -5.03 0.93
CA PHE A 9 0.95 -4.71 2.18
C PHE A 9 2.31 -4.05 1.92
N LEU A 10 3.17 -4.67 1.10
CA LEU A 10 4.53 -4.18 0.85
C LEU A 10 4.55 -2.82 0.14
N GLY A 11 3.69 -2.64 -0.86
CA GLY A 11 3.60 -1.36 -1.57
C GLY A 11 3.05 -0.23 -0.70
N THR A 12 2.06 -0.53 0.16
CA THR A 12 1.55 0.45 1.13
C THR A 12 2.58 0.77 2.20
N ALA A 13 3.34 -0.23 2.68
CA ALA A 13 4.41 -0.01 3.65
C ALA A 13 5.52 0.89 3.08
N LEU A 14 5.88 0.70 1.80
CA LEU A 14 6.83 1.57 1.11
C LEU A 14 6.30 3.01 1.00
N LEU A 15 5.03 3.18 0.61
CA LEU A 15 4.39 4.50 0.53
C LEU A 15 4.34 5.20 1.89
N ILE A 16 3.80 4.55 2.92
CA ILE A 16 3.67 5.14 4.26
C ILE A 16 5.04 5.35 4.91
N GLY A 17 6.01 4.47 4.65
CA GLY A 17 7.40 4.67 5.07
C GLY A 17 8.01 5.93 4.46
N ALA A 18 7.80 6.17 3.16
CA ALA A 18 8.26 7.42 2.53
C ALA A 18 7.59 8.66 3.14
N VAL A 19 6.29 8.59 3.45
CA VAL A 19 5.56 9.66 4.15
C VAL A 19 6.17 9.90 5.54
N SER A 20 6.33 8.85 6.34
CA SER A 20 6.70 8.95 7.75
C SER A 20 8.17 9.27 7.99
N PHE A 21 9.08 8.74 7.18
CA PHE A 21 10.53 8.83 7.44
C PHE A 21 11.24 9.89 6.61
N THR A 22 10.61 10.38 5.53
CA THR A 22 11.21 11.44 4.70
C THR A 22 10.40 12.72 4.75
N GLY A 23 9.07 12.64 4.69
CA GLY A 23 8.20 13.79 4.51
C GLY A 23 8.41 14.57 3.20
N VAL A 24 9.28 14.10 2.31
CA VAL A 24 9.66 14.80 1.07
C VAL A 24 8.68 14.40 -0.06
N PRO A 25 7.93 15.35 -0.64
CA PRO A 25 6.89 15.02 -1.63
C PRO A 25 7.37 14.19 -2.82
N VAL A 26 8.54 14.50 -3.39
CA VAL A 26 9.07 13.76 -4.55
C VAL A 26 9.38 12.30 -4.21
N LEU A 27 9.84 12.02 -2.99
CA LEU A 27 10.14 10.66 -2.56
C LEU A 27 8.87 9.85 -2.29
N ILE A 28 7.81 10.48 -1.80
CA ILE A 28 6.50 9.84 -1.60
C ILE A 28 5.91 9.42 -2.95
N VAL A 29 5.96 10.30 -3.95
CA VAL A 29 5.48 9.99 -5.31
C VAL A 29 6.34 8.91 -5.96
N ALA A 30 7.66 8.99 -5.81
CA ALA A 30 8.58 7.96 -6.33
C ALA A 30 8.32 6.59 -5.68
N ALA A 31 8.10 6.54 -4.37
CA ALA A 31 7.75 5.31 -3.65
C ALA A 31 6.48 4.66 -4.20
N LEU A 32 5.42 5.44 -4.44
CA LEU A 32 4.19 4.94 -5.06
C LEU A 32 4.45 4.43 -6.48
N ALA A 33 5.17 5.18 -7.30
CA ALA A 33 5.48 4.80 -8.68
C ALA A 33 6.27 3.47 -8.73
N ILE A 34 7.25 3.30 -7.84
CA ILE A 34 8.03 2.06 -7.71
C ILE A 34 7.14 0.90 -7.28
N ALA A 35 6.28 1.09 -6.27
CA ALA A 35 5.36 0.06 -5.82
C ALA A 35 4.43 -0.41 -6.96
N ILE A 36 3.91 0.51 -7.76
CA ILE A 36 3.06 0.19 -8.93
C ILE A 36 3.88 -0.51 -10.01
N GLY A 37 5.08 -0.04 -10.33
CA GLY A 37 5.93 -0.65 -11.34
C GLY A 37 6.30 -2.10 -11.03
N LEU A 38 6.58 -2.40 -9.76
CA LEU A 38 6.97 -3.75 -9.32
C LEU A 38 5.77 -4.66 -9.04
N GLY A 39 4.73 -4.12 -8.39
CA GLY A 39 3.61 -4.90 -7.84
C GLY A 39 2.30 -4.81 -8.62
N GLY A 40 2.16 -3.83 -9.51
CA GLY A 40 0.89 -3.51 -10.18
C GLY A 40 0.33 -4.65 -11.01
N LYS A 41 1.18 -5.40 -11.72
CA LYS A 41 0.73 -6.58 -12.50
C LYS A 41 0.27 -7.77 -11.63
N ILE A 42 0.61 -7.77 -10.34
CA ILE A 42 0.29 -8.85 -9.40
C ILE A 42 -0.99 -8.51 -8.62
N SER A 43 -1.13 -7.27 -8.17
CA SER A 43 -2.23 -6.83 -7.29
C SER A 43 -3.26 -5.92 -7.96
N GLY A 44 -2.87 -5.18 -8.99
CA GLY A 44 -3.60 -4.00 -9.47
C GLY A 44 -3.03 -2.71 -8.88
N GLY A 45 -2.13 -2.78 -7.89
CA GLY A 45 -1.34 -1.66 -7.40
C GLY A 45 -2.16 -0.57 -6.74
N HIS A 46 -3.11 -0.95 -5.87
CA HIS A 46 -3.98 0.03 -5.22
C HIS A 46 -3.23 0.81 -4.15
N PHE A 47 -2.53 0.09 -3.26
CA PHE A 47 -1.70 0.57 -2.14
C PHE A 47 -2.37 1.63 -1.26
N ASN A 48 -3.70 1.69 -1.29
CA ASN A 48 -4.51 2.74 -0.70
C ASN A 48 -5.98 2.26 -0.57
N PRO A 49 -6.59 2.34 0.63
CA PRO A 49 -7.99 1.95 0.82
C PRO A 49 -8.99 2.71 -0.03
N ALA A 50 -8.77 4.00 -0.29
CA ALA A 50 -9.63 4.81 -1.15
C ALA A 50 -9.57 4.37 -2.62
N VAL A 51 -8.37 3.99 -3.10
CA VAL A 51 -8.20 3.42 -4.45
C VAL A 51 -8.88 2.06 -4.55
N THR A 52 -8.75 1.21 -3.52
CA THR A 52 -9.49 -0.05 -3.44
C THR A 52 -11.00 0.15 -3.40
N GLY A 53 -11.48 1.13 -2.64
CA GLY A 53 -12.90 1.50 -2.58
C GLY A 53 -13.43 1.97 -3.92
N TRP A 54 -12.70 2.85 -4.61
CA TRP A 54 -13.02 3.25 -5.97
C TRP A 54 -13.06 2.05 -6.94
N ALA A 55 -12.06 1.17 -6.87
CA ALA A 55 -12.00 -0.02 -7.72
C ALA A 55 -13.19 -0.95 -7.46
N LEU A 56 -13.59 -1.11 -6.19
CA LEU A 56 -14.75 -1.93 -5.80
C LEU A 56 -16.04 -1.34 -6.36
N LEU A 57 -16.27 -0.04 -6.16
CA LEU A 57 -17.45 0.67 -6.69
C LEU A 57 -17.48 0.67 -8.22
N SER A 58 -16.31 0.63 -8.85
CA SER A 58 -16.17 0.56 -10.31
C SER A 58 -16.28 -0.88 -10.86
N GLY A 59 -16.54 -1.89 -10.03
CA GLY A 59 -16.61 -3.29 -10.46
C GLY A 59 -15.28 -3.91 -10.91
N LYS A 60 -14.14 -3.28 -10.57
CA LYS A 60 -12.79 -3.72 -10.99
C LYS A 60 -12.16 -4.74 -10.04
N ILE A 61 -12.74 -4.92 -8.86
CA ILE A 61 -12.30 -5.90 -7.86
C ILE A 61 -13.51 -6.48 -7.15
N GLY A 62 -13.48 -7.78 -6.83
CA GLY A 62 -14.52 -8.43 -6.04
C GLY A 62 -14.48 -8.02 -4.57
N GLN A 63 -15.64 -8.00 -3.90
CA GLN A 63 -15.79 -7.54 -2.51
C GLN A 63 -14.83 -8.24 -1.53
N ALA A 64 -14.73 -9.57 -1.57
CA ALA A 64 -13.83 -10.31 -0.67
C ALA A 64 -12.35 -9.93 -0.86
N LYS A 65 -11.93 -9.69 -2.10
CA LYS A 65 -10.56 -9.26 -2.42
C LYS A 65 -10.32 -7.80 -2.02
N ALA A 66 -11.33 -6.94 -2.18
CA ALA A 66 -11.26 -5.55 -1.72
C ALA A 66 -11.08 -5.46 -0.20
N VAL A 67 -11.82 -6.27 0.57
CA VAL A 67 -11.67 -6.34 2.03
C VAL A 67 -10.26 -6.78 2.42
N SER A 68 -9.73 -7.83 1.78
CA SER A 68 -8.37 -8.30 2.09
C SER A 68 -7.29 -7.27 1.73
N TYR A 69 -7.51 -6.49 0.67
CA TYR A 69 -6.61 -5.39 0.28
C TYR A 69 -6.61 -4.28 1.32
N ILE A 70 -7.79 -3.83 1.74
CA ILE A 70 -7.93 -2.78 2.75
C ILE A 70 -7.29 -3.22 4.07
N LEU A 71 -7.51 -4.47 4.50
CA LEU A 71 -6.87 -5.01 5.70
C LEU A 71 -5.34 -5.04 5.59
N ALA A 72 -4.81 -5.44 4.42
CA ALA A 72 -3.36 -5.43 4.19
C ALA A 72 -2.77 -4.02 4.17
N GLN A 73 -3.48 -3.06 3.57
CA GLN A 73 -3.09 -1.64 3.51
C GLN A 73 -3.09 -1.01 4.92
N ILE A 74 -4.11 -1.30 5.74
CA ILE A 74 -4.17 -0.85 7.13
C ILE A 74 -3.07 -1.52 7.98
N ALA A 75 -2.84 -2.82 7.80
CA ALA A 75 -1.77 -3.54 8.50
C ALA A 75 -0.39 -2.95 8.17
N ALA A 76 -0.17 -2.52 6.93
CA ALA A 76 1.06 -1.84 6.53
C ALA A 76 1.25 -0.49 7.23
N ALA A 77 0.17 0.30 7.39
CA ALA A 77 0.21 1.54 8.16
C ALA A 77 0.57 1.29 9.63
N VAL A 78 -0.05 0.27 10.27
CA VAL A 78 0.29 -0.14 11.64
C VAL A 78 1.75 -0.58 11.72
N PHE A 79 2.23 -1.36 10.76
CA PHE A 79 3.61 -1.81 10.71
C PHE A 79 4.58 -0.62 10.68
N ILE A 80 4.36 0.37 9.82
CA ILE A 80 5.23 1.55 9.74
C ILE A 80 5.17 2.40 11.01
N TRP A 81 3.99 2.53 11.64
CA TRP A 81 3.89 3.22 12.93
C TRP A 81 4.75 2.54 14.01
N VAL A 82 4.66 1.20 14.12
CA VAL A 82 5.49 0.43 15.06
C VAL A 82 6.99 0.60 14.75
N THR A 83 7.40 0.46 13.49
CA THR A 83 8.82 0.61 13.14
C THR A 83 9.34 2.02 13.44
N GLY A 84 8.56 3.06 13.13
CA GLY A 84 8.91 4.44 13.47
C GLY A 84 9.08 4.66 14.97
N SER A 85 8.23 4.07 15.80
CA SER A 85 8.33 4.16 17.27
C SER A 85 9.61 3.52 17.84
N ILE A 86 10.18 2.55 17.14
CA ILE A 86 11.39 1.83 17.57
C ILE A 86 12.65 2.58 17.08
N VAL A 87 12.62 3.13 15.87
CA VAL A 87 13.80 3.70 15.20
C VAL A 87 14.13 5.12 15.68
N LYS A 88 13.24 5.78 16.44
CA LYS A 88 13.44 7.17 16.93
C LYS A 88 13.88 8.13 15.80
N VAL A 89 13.15 8.12 14.70
CA VAL A 89 13.28 9.12 13.63
C VAL A 89 12.59 10.41 14.06
#